data_AF-A0A8J6XNI2-F1
#
_entry.id   AF-A0A8J6XNI2-F1
#
_cell.length_a   1.000
_cell.length_b   1.000
_cell.length_c   1.000
_cell.angle_alpha   90.00
_cell.angle_beta   90.00
_cell.angle_gamma   90.00
#
_symmetry.space_group_name_H-M   'P 1'
#
loop_
_entity.id
_entity.type
_entity.pdbx_description
1 polymer ?
#
loop_
_entity_poly.entity_id
_entity_poly.type
_entity_poly.pdbx_seq_one_letter_code
_entity_poly.pdbx_strand_id
1 'polypeptide(L)'
;TSGNPLNTAVGAHVGKEWERPEHFADDFSWGYRLAGRLTYNNAFAAWSLSPRFAWQHDVSGVTPGPGGSFIDGRRAFTIGLQAGYQNAWQVDLSYTTYSGASRYNLINDRDFVGGFIKYSF
;
A
#
# COMPACT_ATOMS: atom_id res chain seq x y z
N THR A 1 8.86 -21.53 13.67
CA THR A 1 8.50 -20.91 14.97
C THR A 1 7.04 -20.48 14.87
N SER A 2 6.23 -20.82 15.87
CA SER A 2 4.78 -20.54 15.86
C SER A 2 4.50 -19.31 16.70
N GLY A 3 3.42 -18.56 16.42
CA GLY A 3 2.91 -17.48 17.28
C GLY A 3 2.38 -17.96 18.64
N ASN A 4 2.76 -19.16 19.09
CA ASN A 4 2.37 -19.72 20.38
C ASN A 4 3.14 -18.99 21.50
N PRO A 5 2.45 -18.29 22.43
CA PRO A 5 3.07 -17.57 23.52
C PRO A 5 3.91 -18.46 24.46
N LEU A 6 3.66 -19.77 24.49
CA LEU A 6 4.39 -20.73 25.32
C LEU A 6 5.75 -21.14 24.73
N ASN A 7 5.96 -20.93 23.43
CA ASN A 7 7.19 -21.31 22.72
C ASN A 7 8.13 -20.12 22.43
N THR A 8 7.86 -18.97 23.02
CA THR A 8 8.64 -17.73 22.79
C THR A 8 9.93 -17.67 23.59
N ALA A 9 9.94 -18.23 24.81
CA ALA A 9 11.11 -18.21 25.70
C ALA A 9 12.00 -19.45 25.55
N VAL A 10 11.43 -20.58 25.13
CA VAL A 10 12.13 -21.87 25.05
C VAL A 10 12.90 -21.94 23.72
N GLY A 11 14.21 -21.69 23.78
CA GLY A 11 15.10 -21.69 22.60
C GLY A 11 15.59 -20.30 22.17
N ALA A 12 15.25 -19.24 22.90
CA ALA A 12 15.81 -17.91 22.67
C ALA A 12 17.31 -17.89 23.01
N HIS A 13 18.13 -17.38 22.09
CA HIS A 13 19.57 -17.23 22.33
C HIS A 13 19.82 -16.10 23.34
N VAL A 14 20.68 -16.36 24.32
CA VAL A 14 21.02 -15.40 25.38
C VAL A 14 21.56 -14.10 24.77
N GLY A 15 20.96 -12.97 25.13
CA GLY A 15 21.37 -11.64 24.67
C GLY A 15 20.92 -11.24 23.26
N LYS A 16 20.05 -12.03 22.60
CA LYS A 16 19.44 -11.68 21.31
C LYS A 16 17.95 -11.40 21.47
N GLU A 17 17.48 -10.37 20.79
CA GLU A 17 16.05 -10.08 20.69
C GLU A 17 15.37 -11.22 19.91
N TRP A 18 14.31 -11.78 20.46
CA TRP A 18 13.55 -12.87 19.86
C TRP A 18 12.30 -12.33 19.14
N GLU A 19 11.78 -13.11 18.20
CA GLU A 19 10.68 -12.67 17.33
C GLU A 19 9.33 -12.73 18.06
N ARG A 20 8.59 -11.61 18.09
CA ARG A 20 7.35 -11.52 18.86
C ARG A 20 6.22 -12.34 18.22
N PRO A 21 5.28 -12.88 19.01
CA PRO A 21 4.15 -13.65 18.49
C PRO A 21 3.34 -12.89 17.45
N GLU A 22 3.18 -11.58 17.64
CA GLU A 22 2.42 -10.67 16.76
C GLU A 22 2.96 -10.59 15.31
N HIS A 23 4.14 -11.14 15.05
CA HIS A 23 4.76 -11.17 13.73
C HIS A 23 4.67 -12.54 13.05
N PHE A 24 3.97 -13.49 13.68
CA PHE A 24 3.57 -14.76 13.10
C PHE A 24 2.10 -14.72 12.69
N ALA A 25 1.65 -15.78 11.99
CA ALA A 25 0.29 -15.84 11.51
C ALA A 25 -0.75 -15.81 12.65
N ASP A 26 -1.72 -14.92 12.52
CA ASP A 26 -2.85 -14.78 13.44
C ASP A 26 -4.07 -15.58 12.97
N ASP A 27 -4.98 -15.88 13.90
CA ASP A 27 -6.28 -16.50 13.63
C ASP A 27 -7.23 -15.56 12.85
N PHE A 28 -7.06 -14.26 13.05
CA PHE A 28 -7.80 -13.20 12.39
C PHE A 28 -6.88 -12.06 11.96
N SER A 29 -7.00 -11.64 10.70
CA SER A 29 -6.32 -10.47 10.15
C SER A 29 -7.27 -9.64 9.32
N TRP A 30 -7.12 -8.31 9.38
CA TRP A 30 -8.00 -7.39 8.67
C TRP A 30 -7.34 -6.06 8.31
N GLY A 31 -7.93 -5.39 7.33
CA GLY A 31 -7.52 -4.08 6.88
C GLY A 31 -8.56 -3.47 5.95
N TYR A 32 -8.32 -2.23 5.52
CA TYR A 32 -9.21 -1.52 4.62
C TYR A 32 -8.46 -0.86 3.46
N ARG A 33 -9.16 -0.71 2.35
CA ARG A 33 -8.70 -0.01 1.15
C ARG A 33 -9.74 1.02 0.76
N LEU A 34 -9.31 2.25 0.55
CA LEU A 34 -10.15 3.37 0.13
C LEU A 34 -9.58 3.93 -1.17
N ALA A 35 -10.44 4.22 -2.13
CA ALA A 35 -10.05 4.88 -3.37
C ALA A 35 -11.07 5.94 -3.71
N GLY A 36 -10.58 7.07 -4.20
CA GLY A 36 -11.40 8.19 -4.64
C GLY A 36 -10.90 8.75 -5.95
N ARG A 37 -11.82 9.15 -6.81
CA ARG A 37 -11.55 9.86 -8.05
C ARG A 37 -12.62 10.92 -8.25
N LEU A 38 -12.18 12.14 -8.51
CA LEU A 38 -13.05 13.23 -8.92
C LEU A 38 -12.79 13.49 -10.40
N THR A 39 -13.83 13.87 -11.15
CA THR A 39 -13.69 14.23 -12.55
C THR A 39 -14.26 15.63 -12.76
N TYR A 40 -13.38 16.56 -13.12
CA TYR A 40 -13.73 17.92 -13.48
C TYR A 40 -13.71 18.06 -15.00
N ASN A 41 -14.90 18.12 -15.59
CA ASN A 41 -15.05 18.36 -17.02
C ASN A 41 -14.80 19.83 -17.32
N ASN A 42 -14.05 20.13 -18.38
CA ASN A 42 -13.69 21.50 -18.77
C ASN A 42 -13.10 22.32 -17.61
N ALA A 43 -12.25 21.68 -16.79
CA ALA A 43 -11.64 22.30 -15.62
C ALA A 43 -10.77 23.51 -16.02
N PHE A 44 -10.10 23.40 -17.16
CA PHE A 44 -9.38 24.50 -17.80
C PHE A 44 -9.51 24.40 -19.32
N ALA A 45 -10.21 25.34 -19.94
CA ALA A 45 -10.57 25.26 -21.36
C ALA A 45 -11.18 23.88 -21.70
N ALA A 46 -10.68 23.21 -22.75
CA ALA A 46 -11.14 21.87 -23.13
C ALA A 46 -10.40 20.71 -22.42
N TRP A 47 -9.65 21.00 -21.35
CA TRP A 47 -9.02 19.97 -20.52
C TRP A 47 -9.98 19.47 -19.43
N SER A 48 -10.14 18.15 -19.39
CA SER A 48 -10.68 17.44 -18.24
C SER A 48 -9.56 17.09 -17.26
N LEU A 49 -9.80 17.27 -15.96
CA LEU A 49 -8.87 16.90 -14.91
C LEU A 49 -9.52 15.87 -13.99
N SER A 50 -8.79 14.80 -13.69
CA SER A 50 -9.23 13.75 -12.78
C SER A 50 -8.19 13.50 -11.69
N PRO A 51 -8.20 14.25 -10.57
CA PRO A 51 -7.39 13.88 -9.41
C PRO A 51 -7.93 12.59 -8.80
N ARG A 52 -7.01 11.72 -8.38
CA ARG A 52 -7.28 10.42 -7.79
C ARG A 52 -6.39 10.16 -6.60
N PHE A 53 -6.90 9.39 -5.63
CA PHE A 53 -6.11 8.87 -4.53
C PHE A 53 -6.52 7.44 -4.20
N ALA A 54 -5.60 6.69 -3.60
CA ALA A 54 -5.85 5.40 -2.99
C ALA A 54 -5.10 5.29 -1.67
N TRP A 55 -5.72 4.66 -0.68
CA TRP A 55 -5.16 4.40 0.63
C TRP A 55 -5.40 2.95 1.01
N GLN A 56 -4.37 2.28 1.50
CA GLN A 56 -4.44 0.95 2.08
C GLN A 56 -3.84 0.96 3.48
N HIS A 57 -4.51 0.29 4.41
CA HIS A 57 -3.98 0.01 5.74
C HIS A 57 -4.37 -1.39 6.18
N ASP A 58 -3.35 -2.21 6.41
CA ASP A 58 -3.47 -3.51 7.06
C ASP A 58 -3.46 -3.22 8.58
N VAL A 59 -4.64 -3.29 9.23
CA VAL A 59 -4.84 -2.70 10.56
C VAL A 59 -4.34 -3.59 11.67
N SER A 60 -4.58 -4.89 11.54
CA SER A 60 -4.18 -5.88 12.55
C SER A 60 -4.01 -7.25 11.92
N GLY A 61 -2.98 -7.94 12.39
CA GLY A 61 -2.74 -9.35 12.14
C GLY A 61 -1.95 -9.65 10.86
N VAL A 62 -1.25 -10.78 10.88
CA VAL A 62 -0.41 -11.27 9.78
C VAL A 62 -1.03 -12.54 9.19
N THR A 63 -1.17 -12.58 7.86
CA THR A 63 -1.67 -13.78 7.18
C THR A 63 -0.56 -14.83 7.01
N PRO A 64 -0.87 -16.15 7.08
CA PRO A 64 0.11 -17.20 6.76
C PRO A 64 0.79 -17.00 5.39
N GLY A 65 2.13 -17.14 5.35
CA GLY A 65 2.92 -17.05 4.12
C GLY A 65 2.85 -18.30 3.23
N PRO A 66 3.38 -18.27 1.98
CA PRO A 66 4.12 -17.18 1.34
C PRO A 66 3.25 -16.17 0.56
N GLY A 67 1.92 -16.34 0.53
CA GLY A 67 0.98 -15.51 -0.24
C GLY A 67 0.04 -14.67 0.63
N GLY A 68 0.43 -14.38 1.87
CA GLY A 68 -0.41 -13.68 2.84
C GLY A 68 -0.84 -12.29 2.39
N SER A 69 -2.10 -11.94 2.63
CA SER A 69 -2.69 -10.66 2.19
C SER A 69 -2.40 -9.49 3.13
N PHE A 70 -2.23 -9.75 4.44
CA PHE A 70 -2.03 -8.73 5.47
C PHE A 70 -0.68 -8.87 6.16
N ILE A 71 -0.05 -7.72 6.40
CA ILE A 71 1.11 -7.56 7.28
C ILE A 71 0.73 -6.46 8.28
N ASP A 72 0.75 -6.78 9.57
CA ASP A 72 0.27 -5.87 10.61
C ASP A 72 0.93 -4.48 10.54
N GLY A 73 0.10 -3.43 10.47
CA GLY A 73 0.50 -2.04 10.41
C GLY A 73 1.03 -1.56 9.05
N ARG A 74 1.00 -2.38 7.99
CA ARG A 74 1.47 -1.99 6.65
C ARG A 74 0.50 -0.98 6.02
N ARG A 75 1.06 0.06 5.40
CA ARG A 75 0.31 1.15 4.76
C ARG A 75 0.84 1.45 3.37
N ALA A 76 -0.06 1.89 2.50
CA ALA A 76 0.29 2.43 1.18
C ALA A 76 -0.63 3.59 0.83
N PHE A 77 -0.05 4.66 0.27
CA PHE A 77 -0.79 5.80 -0.22
C PHE A 77 -0.39 6.12 -1.65
N THR A 78 -1.38 6.27 -2.53
CA THR A 78 -1.20 6.73 -3.90
C THR A 78 -1.98 8.01 -4.11
N ILE A 79 -1.35 9.00 -4.76
CA ILE A 79 -2.02 10.17 -5.31
C ILE A 79 -1.68 10.30 -6.79
N GLY A 80 -2.61 10.79 -7.58
CA GLY A 80 -2.36 11.01 -9.00
C GLY A 80 -3.29 12.05 -9.60
N LEU A 81 -2.90 12.52 -10.77
CA LEU A 81 -3.68 13.45 -11.57
C LEU A 81 -3.64 12.98 -13.02
N GLN A 82 -4.83 12.76 -13.58
CA GLN A 82 -5.00 12.52 -15.00
C GLN A 82 -5.56 13.77 -15.66
N ALA A 83 -4.98 14.18 -16.79
CA ALA A 83 -5.48 15.23 -17.65
C ALA A 83 -5.86 14.66 -19.02
N GLY A 84 -6.95 15.13 -19.60
CA GLY A 84 -7.37 14.73 -20.95
C GLY A 84 -7.87 15.90 -21.76
N TYR A 85 -7.49 15.97 -23.04
CA TYR A 85 -7.88 17.04 -23.96
C TYR A 85 -8.61 16.45 -25.18
N GLN A 86 -9.90 16.76 -25.28
CA GLN A 86 -10.77 16.43 -26.43
C GLN A 86 -10.67 14.98 -26.95
N ASN A 87 -10.45 14.00 -26.05
CA ASN A 87 -10.20 12.58 -26.39
C ASN A 87 -8.96 12.30 -27.27
N ALA A 88 -8.25 13.35 -27.72
CA ALA A 88 -7.04 13.24 -28.52
C ALA A 88 -5.81 13.05 -27.63
N TRP A 89 -5.71 13.78 -26.52
CA TRP A 89 -4.58 13.67 -25.59
C TRP A 89 -5.02 13.16 -24.23
N GLN A 90 -4.20 12.33 -23.62
CA GLN A 90 -4.34 11.87 -22.24
C GLN A 90 -2.97 11.82 -21.58
N VAL A 91 -2.85 12.45 -20.42
CA VAL A 91 -1.63 12.50 -19.61
C VAL A 91 -2.00 12.03 -18.21
N ASP A 92 -1.20 11.15 -17.60
CA ASP A 92 -1.36 10.75 -16.20
C ASP A 92 -0.02 10.82 -15.50
N LEU A 93 -0.05 11.27 -14.25
CA LEU A 93 1.07 11.19 -13.33
C LEU A 93 0.56 10.73 -11.97
N SER A 94 1.31 9.85 -11.33
CA SER A 94 1.01 9.40 -9.97
C SER A 94 2.27 9.13 -9.17
N TYR A 95 2.11 9.27 -7.86
CA TYR A 95 3.10 9.00 -6.84
C TYR A 95 2.50 8.05 -5.82
N THR A 96 3.26 7.03 -5.43
CA THR A 96 2.89 6.07 -4.40
C THR A 96 4.01 5.99 -3.38
N THR A 97 3.64 6.01 -2.11
CA THR A 97 4.54 5.79 -0.99
C THR A 97 4.03 4.63 -0.14
N TYR A 98 4.96 3.82 0.36
CA TYR A 98 4.69 2.70 1.25
C TYR A 98 5.23 3.05 2.64
N SER A 99 4.60 2.54 3.71
CA SER A 99 5.05 2.81 5.09
C SER A 99 4.53 1.76 6.08
N GLY A 100 4.96 1.86 7.33
CA GLY A 100 4.49 1.00 8.43
C GLY A 100 5.05 -0.43 8.38
N ALA A 101 4.66 -1.26 9.35
CA ALA A 101 5.12 -2.65 9.52
C ALA A 101 6.65 -2.85 9.67
N SER A 102 7.43 -1.79 9.87
CA SER A 102 8.87 -1.84 10.19
C SER A 102 9.65 -2.81 9.29
N ARG A 103 10.55 -3.62 9.85
CA ARG A 103 11.35 -4.62 9.14
C ARG A 103 10.54 -5.71 8.42
N TYR A 104 9.25 -5.87 8.73
CA TYR A 104 8.38 -6.87 8.10
C TYR A 104 7.77 -6.38 6.78
N ASN A 105 7.80 -5.08 6.53
CA ASN A 105 7.48 -4.51 5.23
C ASN A 105 8.77 -4.10 4.52
N LEU A 106 9.26 -4.96 3.62
CA LEU A 106 10.51 -4.79 2.86
C LEU A 106 10.49 -3.60 1.88
N ILE A 107 9.33 -2.97 1.72
CA ILE A 107 9.15 -1.79 0.88
C ILE A 107 8.73 -0.55 1.68
N ASN A 108 8.78 -0.57 3.04
CA ASN A 108 8.21 0.51 3.87
C ASN A 108 8.83 1.90 3.68
N ASP A 109 9.98 1.99 3.05
CA ASP A 109 10.74 3.22 2.81
C ASP A 109 10.83 3.55 1.32
N ARG A 110 10.04 2.85 0.48
CA ARG A 110 10.08 2.98 -0.96
C ARG A 110 8.99 3.91 -1.47
N ASP A 111 9.38 4.68 -2.47
CA ASP A 111 8.50 5.54 -3.25
C ASP A 111 8.52 5.15 -4.72
N PHE A 112 7.38 5.33 -5.40
CA PHE A 112 7.20 5.01 -6.81
C PHE A 112 6.52 6.18 -7.52
N VAL A 113 7.13 6.67 -8.60
CA VAL A 113 6.52 7.65 -9.52
C VAL A 113 6.26 6.95 -10.86
N GLY A 114 5.06 7.12 -11.39
CA GLY A 114 4.68 6.54 -12.68
C GLY A 114 3.72 7.44 -13.43
N GLY A 115 3.78 7.39 -14.76
CA GLY A 115 2.91 8.20 -15.61
C GLY A 115 2.97 7.76 -17.06
N PHE A 116 2.08 8.32 -17.87
CA PHE A 116 2.05 8.10 -19.31
C PHE A 116 1.53 9.32 -20.06
N ILE A 117 1.84 9.37 -21.35
CA ILE A 117 1.26 10.29 -22.33
C ILE A 117 0.72 9.44 -23.49
N LYS A 118 -0.52 9.69 -23.88
CA LYS A 118 -1.19 9.03 -24.99
C LYS A 118 -1.75 10.08 -25.94
N TYR A 119 -1.61 9.82 -27.23
CA TYR A 119 -2.25 10.55 -28.32
C TYR A 119 -3.10 9.60 -29.17
N SER A 120 -4.28 10.04 -29.58
CA SER A 120 -5.20 9.31 -30.49
C SER A 120 -5.48 10.16 -31.72
N PHE A 121 -5.31 9.56 -32.90
CA PHE A 121 -5.59 10.15 -34.21
C PHE A 121 -6.89 9.60 -34.81
#